data_AF-A0A1G9F7S9-F1
#
_entry.id   AF-A0A1G9F7S9-F1
#
_cell.length_a   1.000
_cell.length_b   1.000
_cell.length_c   1.000
_cell.angle_alpha   90.00
_cell.angle_beta   90.00
_cell.angle_gamma   90.00
#
_symmetry.space_group_name_H-M   'P 1'
#
loop_
_entity.id
_entity.type
_entity.pdbx_description
1 polymer ?
#
loop_
_entity_poly.entity_id
_entity_poly.type
_entity_poly.pdbx_seq_one_letter_code
_entity_poly.pdbx_strand_id
1 'polypeptide(L)'
;MKKKIRKYNINNLDDLHAMVSTLKAEHELKGDLLLKDTKGYLNQFTISGLIKRYATPSAFLKIDDKLNLSSSIMSMVLPFLMNTTLFRGSGFLTKTLVGLASNKVGKTLDAEHISAIFNSIKSWFSSKKSKDEKTPQYVDYGIPPDSETY
;
A
#
# COMPACT_ATOMS: atom_id res chain seq x y z
N MET A 1 29.01 44.06 -51.12
CA MET A 1 28.00 43.17 -51.75
C MET A 1 27.83 41.92 -50.89
N LYS A 2 26.63 41.58 -50.39
CA LYS A 2 26.39 40.33 -49.64
C LYS A 2 26.23 39.16 -50.62
N LYS A 3 27.11 38.16 -50.53
CA LYS A 3 27.02 36.93 -51.34
C LYS A 3 25.85 36.09 -50.85
N LYS A 4 24.88 35.78 -51.72
CA LYS A 4 23.79 34.83 -51.40
C LYS A 4 24.39 33.43 -51.25
N ILE A 5 24.37 32.89 -50.04
CA ILE A 5 24.72 31.49 -49.76
C ILE A 5 23.52 30.63 -50.12
N ARG A 6 23.70 29.64 -51.00
CA ARG A 6 22.66 28.66 -51.33
C ARG A 6 22.57 27.63 -50.20
N LYS A 7 21.36 27.28 -49.79
CA LYS A 7 21.11 26.30 -48.72
C LYS A 7 21.54 24.88 -49.10
N TYR A 8 21.42 24.55 -50.39
CA TYR A 8 21.79 23.25 -50.94
C TYR A 8 22.68 23.45 -52.17
N ASN A 9 23.68 22.57 -52.32
CA ASN A 9 24.61 22.56 -53.44
C ASN A 9 24.24 21.39 -54.37
N ILE A 10 23.37 21.65 -55.35
CA ILE A 10 22.87 20.64 -56.29
C ILE A 10 23.48 20.96 -57.65
N ASN A 11 24.34 20.07 -58.15
CA ASN A 11 25.08 20.31 -59.41
C ASN A 11 24.67 19.33 -60.51
N ASN A 12 24.11 18.17 -60.15
CA ASN A 12 23.63 17.18 -61.10
C ASN A 12 22.22 16.67 -60.71
N LEU A 13 21.64 15.83 -61.58
CA LEU A 13 20.30 15.27 -61.43
C LEU A 13 20.25 14.21 -60.30
N ASP A 14 21.32 13.42 -60.16
CA ASP A 14 21.42 12.39 -59.12
C ASP A 14 21.45 13.00 -57.70
N ASP A 15 22.18 14.10 -57.52
CA ASP A 15 22.25 14.93 -56.30
C ASP A 15 20.85 15.42 -55.93
N LEU A 16 20.05 15.81 -56.94
CA LEU A 16 18.68 16.27 -56.72
C LEU A 16 17.80 15.13 -56.20
N HIS A 17 17.86 13.96 -56.83
CA HIS A 17 17.09 12.80 -56.39
C HIS A 17 17.51 12.32 -54.99
N ALA A 18 18.82 12.27 -54.74
CA ALA A 18 19.37 11.96 -53.43
C ALA A 18 18.83 12.96 -52.39
N MET A 19 18.90 14.26 -52.67
CA MET A 19 18.40 15.30 -51.77
C MET A 19 16.88 15.20 -51.54
N VAL A 20 16.09 14.90 -52.57
CA VAL A 20 14.64 14.71 -52.42
C VAL A 20 14.34 13.52 -51.52
N SER A 21 15.08 12.41 -51.68
CA SER A 21 14.90 11.22 -50.84
C SER A 21 15.27 11.50 -49.38
N THR A 22 16.34 12.23 -49.12
CA THR A 22 16.76 12.59 -47.75
C THR A 22 15.78 13.57 -47.11
N LEU A 23 15.33 14.60 -47.84
CA LEU A 23 14.33 15.56 -47.38
C LEU A 23 13.02 14.87 -47.01
N LYS A 24 12.59 13.88 -47.82
CA LYS A 24 11.38 13.12 -47.55
C LYS A 24 11.53 12.29 -46.27
N ALA A 25 12.64 11.57 -46.13
CA ALA A 25 12.92 10.79 -44.92
C ALA A 25 13.01 11.68 -43.66
N GLU A 26 13.68 12.84 -43.76
CA GLU A 26 13.74 13.82 -42.66
C GLU A 26 12.37 14.36 -42.28
N HIS A 27 11.52 14.64 -43.28
CA HIS A 27 10.19 15.18 -43.04
C HIS A 27 9.31 14.16 -42.30
N GLU A 28 9.33 12.89 -42.73
CA GLU A 28 8.63 11.81 -42.06
C GLU A 28 9.10 11.63 -40.61
N LEU A 29 10.42 11.61 -40.39
CA LEU A 29 11.03 11.51 -39.06
C LEU A 29 10.58 12.67 -38.15
N LYS A 30 10.65 13.91 -38.66
CA LYS A 30 10.23 15.12 -37.90
C LYS A 30 8.73 15.07 -37.56
N GLY A 31 7.90 14.58 -38.47
CA GLY A 31 6.47 14.38 -38.22
C GLY A 31 6.22 13.41 -37.06
N ASP A 32 6.91 12.27 -37.07
CA ASP A 32 6.79 11.26 -36.01
C ASP A 32 7.27 11.77 -34.65
N LEU A 33 8.36 12.54 -34.62
CA LEU A 33 8.84 13.17 -33.40
C LEU A 33 7.82 14.17 -32.85
N LEU A 34 7.24 15.01 -33.71
CA LEU A 34 6.23 15.98 -33.30
C LEU A 34 4.99 15.29 -32.72
N LEU A 35 4.53 14.19 -33.34
CA LEU A 35 3.42 13.40 -32.81
C LEU A 35 3.76 12.76 -31.46
N LYS A 36 4.98 12.28 -31.27
CA LYS A 36 5.42 11.72 -29.98
C LYS A 36 5.49 12.80 -28.89
N ASP A 37 6.08 13.95 -29.21
CA ASP A 37 6.23 15.07 -28.27
C ASP A 37 4.87 15.64 -27.86
N THR A 38 3.97 15.84 -28.82
CA THR A 38 2.60 16.31 -28.53
C THR A 38 1.84 15.31 -27.67
N LYS A 39 1.92 14.00 -27.94
CA LYS A 39 1.31 12.97 -27.09
C LYS A 39 1.90 12.98 -25.69
N GLY A 40 3.23 13.09 -25.55
CA GLY A 40 3.90 13.22 -24.25
C GLY A 40 3.42 14.45 -23.47
N TYR A 41 3.35 15.59 -24.15
CA TYR A 41 2.88 16.86 -23.59
C TYR A 41 1.40 16.79 -23.17
N LEU A 42 0.52 16.19 -23.97
CA LEU A 42 -0.89 16.03 -23.59
C LEU A 42 -1.03 15.05 -22.41
N ASN A 43 -0.28 13.96 -22.41
CA ASN A 43 -0.31 12.96 -21.34
C ASN A 43 0.03 13.55 -19.97
N GLN A 44 0.87 14.59 -19.89
CA GLN A 44 1.21 15.23 -18.61
C GLN A 44 0.02 15.92 -17.94
N PHE A 45 -1.00 16.32 -18.71
CA PHE A 45 -2.22 16.95 -18.22
C PHE A 45 -3.37 15.96 -18.05
N THR A 46 -3.20 14.71 -18.47
CA THR A 46 -4.18 13.66 -18.18
C THR A 46 -4.20 13.33 -16.69
N ILE A 47 -5.33 12.80 -16.21
CA ILE A 47 -5.47 12.33 -14.83
C ILE A 47 -4.35 11.34 -14.48
N SER A 48 -3.99 10.44 -15.40
CA SER A 48 -2.88 9.50 -15.17
C SER A 48 -1.52 10.20 -15.06
N GLY A 49 -1.25 11.21 -15.89
CA GLY A 49 -0.02 12.00 -15.82
C GLY A 49 0.10 12.80 -14.53
N LEU A 50 -1.01 13.42 -14.10
CA LEU A 50 -1.08 14.15 -12.83
C LEU A 50 -0.88 13.19 -11.66
N ILE A 51 -1.60 12.07 -11.62
CA ILE A 51 -1.43 11.05 -10.56
C ILE A 51 0.02 10.56 -10.54
N LYS A 52 0.64 10.21 -11.68
CA LYS A 52 2.04 9.77 -11.69
C LYS A 52 3.01 10.85 -11.19
N ARG A 53 2.73 12.12 -11.45
CA ARG A 53 3.56 13.25 -10.99
C ARG A 53 3.44 13.49 -9.48
N TYR A 54 2.23 13.37 -8.92
CA TYR A 54 1.95 13.68 -7.52
C TYR A 54 1.95 12.46 -6.58
N ALA A 55 1.70 11.26 -7.09
CA ALA A 55 1.76 10.00 -6.35
C ALA A 55 3.18 9.42 -6.29
N THR A 56 4.19 10.29 -6.21
CA THR A 56 5.56 9.86 -5.91
C THR A 56 5.73 9.74 -4.40
N PRO A 57 6.40 8.69 -3.88
CA PRO A 57 6.61 8.51 -2.45
C PRO A 57 7.24 9.74 -1.79
N SER A 58 8.18 10.39 -2.49
CA SER A 58 8.85 11.60 -2.00
C SER A 58 7.94 12.82 -1.91
N ALA A 59 6.94 12.95 -2.79
CA ALA A 59 5.94 14.02 -2.67
C ALA A 59 4.98 13.73 -1.51
N PHE A 60 4.60 12.47 -1.33
CA PHE A 60 3.77 12.03 -0.22
C PHE A 60 4.45 12.29 1.13
N LEU A 61 5.74 11.95 1.27
CA LEU A 61 6.52 12.21 2.48
C LEU A 61 6.66 13.71 2.78
N LYS A 62 6.93 14.54 1.76
CA LYS A 62 7.03 16.00 1.93
C LYS A 62 5.70 16.67 2.31
N ILE A 63 4.59 16.13 1.82
CA ILE A 63 3.24 16.60 2.18
C ILE A 63 2.89 16.11 3.59
N ASP A 64 3.29 14.90 3.95
CA ASP A 64 3.05 14.30 5.26
C ASP A 64 3.76 15.07 6.38
N ASP A 65 5.03 15.42 6.19
CA ASP A 65 5.83 16.23 7.14
C ASP A 65 5.17 17.58 7.46
N LYS A 66 4.40 18.14 6.51
CA LYS A 66 3.75 19.44 6.67
C LYS A 66 2.31 19.37 7.17
N LEU A 67 1.56 18.33 6.80
CA LEU A 67 0.10 18.31 6.98
C LEU A 67 -0.40 17.18 7.89
N ASN A 68 0.47 16.33 8.46
CA ASN A 68 0.08 15.11 9.19
C ASN A 68 -0.95 14.29 8.38
N LEU A 69 -0.80 14.32 7.06
CA LEU A 69 -1.80 13.83 6.12
C LEU A 69 -1.86 12.31 6.16
N SER A 70 -0.74 11.64 6.44
CA SER A 70 -0.69 10.21 6.73
C SER A 70 -1.62 9.88 7.89
N SER A 71 -1.57 10.62 9.00
CA SER A 71 -2.40 10.31 10.17
C SER A 71 -3.91 10.49 9.87
N SER A 72 -4.29 11.53 9.13
CA SER A 72 -5.69 11.74 8.70
C SER A 72 -6.17 10.76 7.62
N ILE A 73 -5.35 10.50 6.59
CA ILE A 73 -5.70 9.55 5.53
C ILE A 73 -5.71 8.14 6.10
N MET A 74 -4.73 7.78 6.93
CA MET A 74 -4.66 6.48 7.58
C MET A 74 -5.83 6.31 8.54
N SER A 75 -6.19 7.29 9.37
CA SER A 75 -7.38 7.17 10.23
C SER A 75 -8.70 7.05 9.44
N MET A 76 -8.77 7.60 8.23
CA MET A 76 -9.93 7.44 7.34
C MET A 76 -9.94 6.12 6.56
N VAL A 77 -8.78 5.66 6.09
CA VAL A 77 -8.62 4.48 5.22
C VAL A 77 -8.45 3.20 6.04
N LEU A 78 -7.81 3.25 7.22
CA LEU A 78 -7.56 2.11 8.08
C LEU A 78 -8.84 1.36 8.47
N PRO A 79 -9.97 2.00 8.84
CA PRO A 79 -11.22 1.30 9.09
C PRO A 79 -11.72 0.54 7.86
N PHE A 80 -11.57 1.12 6.66
CA PHE A 80 -11.98 0.49 5.40
C PHE A 80 -11.06 -0.67 5.02
N LEU A 81 -9.74 -0.50 5.19
CA LEU A 81 -8.75 -1.54 4.94
C LEU A 81 -8.93 -2.70 5.93
N MET A 82 -9.12 -2.42 7.22
CA MET A 82 -9.42 -3.45 8.22
C MET A 82 -10.74 -4.16 7.90
N ASN A 83 -11.79 -3.44 7.49
CA ASN A 83 -13.08 -4.03 7.10
C ASN A 83 -12.97 -4.95 5.88
N THR A 84 -12.04 -4.67 4.96
CA THR A 84 -11.86 -5.43 3.71
C THR A 84 -10.81 -6.54 3.78
N THR A 85 -9.84 -6.43 4.69
CA THR A 85 -8.73 -7.38 4.84
C THR A 85 -8.90 -8.28 6.07
N LEU A 86 -8.78 -7.73 7.27
CA LEU A 86 -8.83 -8.47 8.55
C LEU A 86 -10.24 -8.88 8.95
N PHE A 87 -11.24 -8.11 8.56
CA PHE A 87 -12.65 -8.30 8.87
C PHE A 87 -13.51 -8.57 7.63
N ARG A 88 -12.90 -9.11 6.57
CA ARG A 88 -13.60 -9.38 5.31
C ARG A 88 -14.86 -10.22 5.56
N GLY A 89 -16.03 -9.67 5.21
CA GLY A 89 -17.33 -10.32 5.42
C GLY A 89 -17.96 -10.11 6.80
N SER A 90 -17.37 -9.29 7.68
CA SER A 90 -17.80 -9.14 9.08
C SER A 90 -18.54 -7.84 9.39
N GLY A 91 -19.16 -7.19 8.39
CA GLY A 91 -19.89 -5.93 8.57
C GLY A 91 -20.93 -5.91 9.70
N PHE A 92 -21.40 -7.08 10.16
CA PHE A 92 -22.20 -7.25 11.37
C PHE A 92 -21.36 -7.41 12.65
N LEU A 93 -20.25 -8.13 12.62
CA LEU A 93 -19.36 -8.36 13.78
C LEU A 93 -18.66 -7.08 14.23
N THR A 94 -18.15 -6.25 13.32
CA THR A 94 -17.52 -4.98 13.70
C THR A 94 -18.54 -3.98 14.27
N LYS A 95 -19.72 -3.89 13.66
CA LYS A 95 -20.82 -3.04 14.15
C LYS A 95 -21.43 -3.52 15.47
N THR A 96 -21.53 -4.83 15.67
CA THR A 96 -22.00 -5.41 16.94
C THR A 96 -20.93 -5.32 18.02
N LEU A 97 -19.64 -5.51 17.72
CA LEU A 97 -18.58 -5.35 18.72
C LEU A 97 -18.50 -3.90 19.20
N VAL A 98 -18.52 -2.93 18.27
CA VAL A 98 -18.53 -1.50 18.60
C VAL A 98 -19.84 -1.12 19.31
N GLY A 99 -20.98 -1.63 18.86
CA GLY A 99 -22.28 -1.40 19.48
C GLY A 99 -22.42 -2.03 20.87
N LEU A 100 -21.83 -3.21 21.10
CA LEU A 100 -21.83 -3.90 22.40
C LEU A 100 -20.83 -3.29 23.37
N ALA A 101 -19.64 -2.92 22.89
CA ALA A 101 -18.69 -2.12 23.65
C ALA A 101 -19.33 -0.79 24.06
N SER A 102 -19.99 -0.10 23.14
CA SER A 102 -20.66 1.17 23.40
C SER A 102 -21.87 1.04 24.35
N ASN A 103 -22.69 0.00 24.21
CA ASN A 103 -23.93 -0.12 24.99
C ASN A 103 -23.77 -0.83 26.36
N LYS A 104 -22.66 -1.55 26.63
CA LYS A 104 -22.46 -2.24 27.93
C LYS A 104 -21.19 -1.86 28.70
N VAL A 105 -20.20 -1.18 28.11
CA VAL A 105 -18.95 -0.83 28.80
C VAL A 105 -19.02 0.55 29.48
N GLY A 106 -20.00 1.39 29.13
CA GLY A 106 -20.15 2.73 29.70
C GLY A 106 -20.64 2.82 31.15
N LYS A 107 -21.02 1.70 31.80
CA LYS A 107 -21.60 1.75 33.17
C LYS A 107 -20.92 0.89 34.24
N THR A 108 -20.04 -0.05 33.89
CA THR A 108 -19.31 -0.88 34.88
C THR A 108 -17.95 -1.29 34.31
N LEU A 109 -16.99 -0.37 34.37
CA LEU A 109 -15.64 -0.59 33.86
C LEU A 109 -14.75 -0.98 35.03
N ASP A 110 -14.87 -2.24 35.45
CA ASP A 110 -13.93 -2.84 36.38
C ASP A 110 -12.69 -3.31 35.60
N ALA A 111 -11.52 -2.78 35.95
CA ALA A 111 -10.28 -2.93 35.19
C ALA A 111 -9.84 -4.41 35.04
N GLU A 112 -10.30 -5.28 35.93
CA GLU A 112 -10.07 -6.73 35.88
C GLU A 112 -10.71 -7.38 34.66
N HIS A 113 -11.90 -6.92 34.23
CA HIS A 113 -12.63 -7.52 33.11
C HIS A 113 -12.00 -7.16 31.77
N ILE A 114 -11.53 -5.91 31.62
CA ILE A 114 -10.79 -5.48 30.44
C ILE A 114 -9.42 -6.18 30.39
N SER A 115 -8.74 -6.34 31.53
CA SER A 115 -7.49 -7.09 31.59
C SER A 115 -7.67 -8.57 31.26
N ALA A 116 -8.75 -9.21 31.71
CA ALA A 116 -9.05 -10.61 31.40
C ALA A 116 -9.33 -10.81 29.91
N ILE A 117 -10.09 -9.90 29.28
CA ILE A 117 -10.36 -9.92 27.84
C ILE A 117 -9.07 -9.66 27.05
N PHE A 118 -8.27 -8.68 27.47
CA PHE A 118 -6.98 -8.38 26.85
C PHE A 118 -6.01 -9.56 26.93
N ASN A 119 -5.89 -10.20 28.10
CA ASN A 119 -5.05 -11.38 28.29
C ASN A 119 -5.57 -12.58 27.50
N SER A 120 -6.89 -12.74 27.36
CA SER A 120 -7.48 -13.80 26.53
C SER A 120 -7.16 -13.59 25.06
N ILE A 121 -7.29 -12.38 24.52
CA ILE A 121 -6.93 -12.03 23.15
C ILE A 121 -5.42 -12.18 22.93
N LYS A 122 -4.62 -11.69 23.88
CA LYS A 122 -3.16 -11.82 23.85
C LYS A 122 -2.73 -13.29 23.87
N SER A 123 -3.36 -14.14 24.68
CA SER A 123 -3.07 -15.59 24.73
C SER A 123 -3.45 -16.29 23.42
N TRP A 124 -4.55 -15.89 22.80
CA TRP A 124 -5.02 -16.46 21.54
C TRP A 124 -4.09 -16.08 20.39
N PHE A 125 -3.59 -14.84 20.37
CA PHE A 125 -2.62 -14.36 19.38
C PHE A 125 -1.17 -14.82 19.66
N SER A 126 -0.82 -15.03 20.93
CA SER A 126 0.48 -15.54 21.37
C SER A 126 0.60 -17.07 21.31
N SER A 127 -0.49 -17.80 21.04
CA SER A 127 -0.52 -19.26 20.98
C SER A 127 0.33 -19.88 19.85
N LYS A 128 0.99 -19.05 19.02
CA LYS A 128 1.93 -19.48 17.98
C LYS A 128 3.39 -19.58 18.42
N LYS A 129 3.70 -19.47 19.73
CA LYS A 129 5.03 -19.82 20.27
C LYS A 129 4.95 -21.06 21.16
N SER A 130 5.48 -22.16 20.61
CA SER A 130 6.09 -23.32 21.29
C SER A 130 5.46 -23.73 22.63
N LYS A 131 4.61 -24.75 22.51
CA LYS A 131 4.19 -25.65 23.57
C LYS A 131 5.42 -26.45 24.02
N ASP A 132 6.18 -25.93 24.98
CA ASP A 132 7.08 -26.78 25.77
C ASP A 132 6.23 -27.56 26.78
N GLU A 133 6.33 -28.87 26.67
CA GLU A 133 5.58 -29.88 27.40
C GLU A 133 5.81 -29.75 28.91
N LYS A 134 4.76 -29.47 29.67
CA LYS A 134 4.75 -29.79 31.10
C LYS A 134 4.47 -31.28 31.23
N THR A 135 5.50 -32.06 31.54
CA THR A 135 5.36 -33.43 32.02
C THR A 135 4.43 -33.44 33.25
N PRO A 136 3.44 -34.35 33.33
CA PRO A 136 2.64 -34.49 34.54
C PRO A 136 3.53 -35.09 35.64
N GLN A 137 3.80 -34.30 36.67
CA GLN A 137 4.52 -34.77 37.85
C GLN A 137 3.58 -35.74 38.60
N TYR A 138 3.95 -37.03 38.62
CA TYR A 138 3.27 -38.09 39.37
C TYR A 138 3.22 -37.69 40.85
N VAL A 139 2.03 -37.43 41.38
CA VAL A 139 1.81 -37.26 42.82
C VAL A 139 1.56 -38.66 43.37
N ASP A 140 2.53 -39.18 44.12
CA ASP A 140 2.42 -40.44 44.83
C ASP A 140 1.51 -40.25 46.05
N TYR A 141 0.26 -40.64 45.93
CA TYR A 141 -0.68 -40.67 47.03
C TYR A 141 -0.43 -41.96 47.82
N GLY A 142 0.60 -41.92 48.67
CA GLY A 142 0.93 -43.02 49.57
C GLY A 142 -0.33 -43.50 50.31
N ILE A 143 -0.64 -44.79 50.14
CA ILE A 143 -1.69 -45.46 50.90
C ILE A 143 -1.22 -45.43 52.37
N PRO A 144 -1.99 -44.84 53.32
CA PRO A 144 -1.63 -44.89 54.72
C PRO A 144 -1.55 -46.37 55.15
N PRO A 145 -0.53 -46.78 55.92
CA PRO A 145 -0.33 -48.18 56.24
C PRO A 145 -1.59 -48.73 56.90
N ASP A 146 -2.13 -49.79 56.29
CA ASP A 146 -3.25 -50.54 56.81
C ASP A 146 -2.94 -51.01 58.22
N SER A 147 -4.00 -50.95 59.03
CA SER A 147 -4.14 -51.53 60.35
C SER A 147 -3.87 -53.04 60.32
N GLU A 148 -2.61 -53.43 60.32
CA GLU A 148 -2.16 -54.79 60.59
C GLU A 148 -2.16 -55.04 62.10
N THR A 149 -3.27 -55.66 62.55
CA THR A 149 -3.33 -56.83 63.43
C THR A 149 -2.77 -56.81 64.88
N TYR A 150 -3.75 -57.03 65.79
CA TYR A 150 -3.74 -57.68 67.12
C TYR A 150 -3.21 -56.93 68.34
#